data_AF-A0A6P1GFZ8-F1
#
_entry.id   AF-A0A6P1GFZ8-F1
#
_cell.length_a   1.000
_cell.length_b   1.000
_cell.length_c   1.000
_cell.angle_alpha   90.00
_cell.angle_beta   90.00
_cell.angle_gamma   90.00
#
_symmetry.space_group_name_H-M   'P 1'
#
loop_
_entity.id
_entity.type
_entity.pdbx_description
1 polymer ?
#
loop_
_entity_poly.entity_id
_entity_poly.type
_entity_poly.pdbx_seq_one_letter_code
_entity_poly.pdbx_strand_id
1 'polypeptide(L)'
;MSEFYIPIRYDNKIAEKGRWFDVYDEAGNLHGRFLVSLIAGDAPHTKLRSQRLAQGDNVATVGQLSEEEQRKQNAMLLVELAITDWKDVLNAKREQVAFSKEKAVAYFLANHYATEKVFQFASNVLNFQAVTVEEIEKN
;
A
#
# COMPACT_ATOMS: atom_id res chain seq x y z
N MET A 1 -27.61 5.26 20.82
CA MET A 1 -27.28 4.99 19.40
C MET A 1 -27.39 6.31 18.64
N SER A 2 -26.50 6.57 17.68
CA SER A 2 -26.53 7.80 16.87
C SER A 2 -27.84 7.90 16.10
N GLU A 3 -28.46 9.09 16.07
CA GLU A 3 -29.62 9.40 15.23
C GLU A 3 -29.25 9.53 13.74
N PHE A 4 -27.96 9.68 13.45
CA PHE A 4 -27.45 9.87 12.10
C PHE A 4 -27.08 8.53 11.45
N TYR A 5 -27.53 8.35 10.20
CA TYR A 5 -27.01 7.33 9.30
C TYR A 5 -25.60 7.73 8.86
N ILE A 6 -24.61 6.89 9.18
CA ILE A 6 -23.22 7.07 8.75
C ILE A 6 -22.98 6.09 7.60
N PRO A 7 -22.77 6.57 6.36
CA PRO A 7 -22.54 5.68 5.23
C PRO A 7 -21.21 4.94 5.37
N ILE A 8 -21.21 3.66 4.99
CA ILE A 8 -20.00 2.85 4.89
C ILE A 8 -19.15 3.39 3.73
N ARG A 9 -17.89 3.73 4.01
CA ARG A 9 -17.00 4.37 3.02
C ARG A 9 -16.31 3.37 2.10
N TYR A 10 -16.06 2.15 2.58
CA TYR A 10 -15.36 1.07 1.88
C TYR A 10 -15.76 -0.31 2.42
N ASP A 11 -15.48 -1.35 1.65
CA ASP A 11 -15.62 -2.74 2.11
C ASP A 11 -14.43 -3.09 3.00
N ASN A 12 -14.68 -3.35 4.29
CA ASN A 12 -13.64 -3.68 5.27
C ASN A 12 -12.81 -4.92 4.88
N LYS A 13 -13.44 -5.94 4.28
CA LYS A 13 -12.72 -7.18 3.89
C LYS A 13 -11.78 -6.91 2.72
N ILE A 14 -12.22 -6.13 1.74
CA ILE A 14 -11.39 -5.74 0.59
C ILE A 14 -10.28 -4.80 1.04
N ALA A 15 -10.60 -3.82 1.88
CA ALA A 15 -9.63 -2.89 2.46
C ALA A 15 -8.50 -3.60 3.22
N GLU A 16 -8.82 -4.67 3.95
CA GLU A 16 -7.83 -5.46 4.69
C GLU A 16 -7.05 -6.45 3.80
N LYS A 17 -7.76 -7.27 3.00
CA LYS A 17 -7.13 -8.29 2.13
C LYS A 17 -6.32 -7.66 0.99
N GLY A 18 -6.69 -6.46 0.59
CA GLY A 18 -6.09 -5.72 -0.51
C GLY A 18 -6.63 -6.07 -1.88
N ARG A 19 -6.23 -5.27 -2.87
CA ARG A 19 -6.47 -5.49 -4.30
C ARG A 19 -5.15 -5.51 -5.06
N TRP A 20 -5.10 -6.34 -6.10
CA TRP A 20 -3.99 -6.31 -7.04
C TRP A 20 -4.05 -5.01 -7.84
N PHE A 21 -2.93 -4.30 -7.86
CA PHE A 21 -2.73 -3.07 -8.58
C PHE A 21 -1.48 -3.19 -9.45
N ASP A 22 -1.65 -3.00 -10.74
CA ASP A 22 -0.57 -3.04 -11.72
C ASP A 22 -0.03 -1.63 -11.93
N VAL A 23 1.29 -1.46 -11.79
CA VAL A 23 1.97 -0.18 -12.00
C VAL A 23 2.68 -0.19 -13.35
N TYR A 24 2.19 0.64 -14.28
CA TYR A 24 2.82 0.89 -15.57
C TYR A 24 3.39 2.31 -15.61
N ASP A 25 4.52 2.51 -16.30
CA ASP A 25 5.00 3.84 -16.66
C ASP A 25 4.29 4.40 -17.90
N GLU A 26 4.62 5.63 -18.26
CA GLU A 26 4.09 6.33 -19.43
C GLU A 26 4.48 5.65 -20.76
N ALA A 27 5.51 4.81 -20.76
CA ALA A 27 5.96 4.02 -21.90
C ALA A 27 5.31 2.62 -21.96
N GLY A 28 4.45 2.27 -20.99
CA GLY A 28 3.77 0.98 -20.90
C GLY A 28 4.61 -0.15 -20.29
N ASN A 29 5.76 0.16 -19.68
CA ASN A 29 6.56 -0.83 -18.97
C ASN A 29 5.94 -1.16 -17.62
N LEU A 30 5.79 -2.46 -17.32
CA LEU A 30 5.32 -2.93 -16.03
C LEU A 30 6.45 -2.85 -14.99
N HIS A 31 6.21 -2.09 -13.92
CA HIS A 31 7.08 -2.02 -12.75
C HIS A 31 6.80 -3.14 -11.73
N GLY A 32 5.58 -3.66 -11.75
CA GLY A 32 5.17 -4.76 -10.88
C GLY A 32 3.68 -4.73 -10.62
N ARG A 33 3.19 -5.84 -10.07
CA ARG A 33 1.83 -5.98 -9.56
C ARG A 33 1.91 -6.09 -8.06
N PHE A 34 1.17 -5.27 -7.35
CA PHE A 34 1.25 -5.18 -5.90
C PHE A 34 -0.11 -5.54 -5.30
N LEU A 35 -0.12 -6.36 -4.26
CA LEU A 35 -1.33 -6.58 -3.47
C LEU A 35 -1.39 -5.50 -2.39
N VAL A 36 -2.30 -4.54 -2.59
CA VAL A 36 -2.35 -3.28 -1.84
C VAL A 36 -3.60 -3.23 -0.96
N SER A 37 -3.41 -3.10 0.36
CA SER A 37 -4.45 -2.80 1.36
C SER A 37 -4.68 -1.29 1.50
N LEU A 38 -5.87 -0.90 1.96
CA LEU A 38 -6.21 0.49 2.24
C LEU A 38 -5.38 1.05 3.40
N ILE A 39 -4.85 2.26 3.25
CA ILE A 39 -4.33 3.08 4.35
C ILE A 39 -5.40 4.13 4.69
N ALA A 40 -6.14 3.92 5.77
CA ALA A 40 -7.09 4.90 6.27
C ALA A 40 -7.08 4.94 7.80
N GLY A 41 -7.07 6.15 8.36
CA GLY A 41 -6.99 6.35 9.81
C GLY A 41 -8.21 5.82 10.58
N ASP A 42 -9.33 5.57 9.92
CA ASP A 42 -10.53 4.94 10.49
C ASP A 42 -10.54 3.41 10.36
N ALA A 43 -9.68 2.83 9.50
CA ALA A 43 -9.64 1.41 9.22
C ALA A 43 -9.00 0.60 10.37
N PRO A 44 -9.67 -0.43 10.92
CA PRO A 44 -9.14 -1.21 12.03
C PRO A 44 -7.77 -1.84 11.76
N HIS A 45 -7.56 -2.41 10.57
CA HIS A 45 -6.27 -3.04 10.22
C HIS A 45 -5.14 -2.01 10.13
N THR A 46 -5.42 -0.81 9.61
CA THR A 46 -4.43 0.27 9.56
C THR A 46 -4.05 0.72 10.96
N LYS A 47 -5.04 0.90 11.87
CA LYS A 47 -4.79 1.24 13.28
C LYS A 47 -3.97 0.18 14.00
N LEU A 48 -4.31 -1.10 13.82
CA LEU A 48 -3.59 -2.20 14.47
C LEU A 48 -2.14 -2.29 13.95
N ARG A 49 -1.92 -2.15 12.64
CA ARG A 49 -0.58 -2.16 12.05
C ARG A 49 0.23 -0.94 12.52
N SER A 50 -0.35 0.26 12.54
CA SER A 50 0.33 1.46 13.02
C SER A 50 0.68 1.39 14.51
N GLN A 51 -0.20 0.82 15.34
CA GLN A 51 0.09 0.57 16.76
C GLN A 51 1.25 -0.40 16.95
N ARG A 52 1.31 -1.49 16.17
CA ARG A 52 2.43 -2.44 16.21
C ARG A 52 3.75 -1.78 15.81
N LEU A 53 3.71 -0.90 14.81
CA LEU A 53 4.88 -0.14 14.40
C LEU A 53 5.35 0.84 15.47
N ALA A 54 4.43 1.49 16.17
CA ALA A 54 4.76 2.40 17.27
C ALA A 54 5.29 1.68 18.53
N GLN A 55 4.95 0.39 18.71
CA GLN A 55 5.44 -0.44 19.81
C GLN A 55 6.78 -1.10 19.52
N GLY A 56 7.12 -1.34 18.23
CA GLY A 56 8.48 -1.67 17.84
C GLY A 56 9.32 -0.41 17.79
N ASP A 57 10.61 -0.48 18.13
CA ASP A 57 11.55 0.66 18.21
C ASP A 57 11.82 1.41 16.86
N ASN A 58 10.91 1.30 15.88
CA ASN A 58 11.10 1.73 14.48
C ASN A 58 10.50 3.10 14.15
N VAL A 59 9.83 3.77 15.08
CA VAL A 59 9.28 5.12 14.84
C VAL A 59 10.16 6.16 15.52
N ALA A 60 11.25 6.51 14.86
CA ALA A 60 12.03 7.69 15.23
C ALA A 60 11.16 8.95 15.11
N THR A 61 11.29 9.85 16.08
CA THR A 61 10.55 11.11 16.13
C THR A 61 10.91 11.97 14.91
N VAL A 62 9.91 12.34 14.12
CA VAL A 62 10.02 12.99 12.78
C VAL A 62 10.87 14.28 12.76
N GLY A 63 11.21 14.85 13.92
CA GLY A 63 11.90 16.15 14.04
C GLY A 63 13.42 16.17 13.82
N GLN A 64 14.10 15.03 13.60
CA GLN A 64 15.57 14.98 13.50
C GLN A 64 16.14 14.10 12.39
N LEU A 65 15.30 13.57 11.50
CA LEU A 65 15.76 12.64 10.46
C LEU A 65 16.29 13.40 9.24
N SER A 66 17.35 12.88 8.64
CA SER A 66 17.80 13.28 7.32
C SER A 66 16.77 12.90 6.25
N GLU A 67 16.84 13.54 5.07
CA GLU A 67 15.95 13.24 3.95
C GLU A 67 16.02 11.76 3.50
N GLU A 68 17.20 11.15 3.60
CA GLU A 68 17.39 9.72 3.29
C GLU A 68 16.68 8.84 4.31
N GLU A 69 16.84 9.12 5.61
CA GLU A 69 16.16 8.39 6.67
C GLU A 69 14.65 8.55 6.59
N GLN A 70 14.17 9.75 6.25
CA GLN A 70 12.74 10.00 6.07
C GLN A 70 12.17 9.22 4.88
N ARG A 71 12.91 9.13 3.76
CA ARG A 71 12.52 8.30 2.62
C ARG A 71 12.45 6.82 2.98
N LYS A 72 13.45 6.33 3.71
CA LYS A 72 13.47 4.94 4.21
C LYS A 72 12.31 4.67 5.14
N GLN A 73 12.02 5.57 6.08
CA GLN A 73 10.90 5.43 6.99
C GLN A 73 9.56 5.42 6.23
N ASN A 74 9.38 6.29 5.23
CA ASN A 74 8.17 6.30 4.41
C ASN A 74 7.98 5.00 3.61
N ALA A 75 9.05 4.46 3.02
CA ALA A 75 8.99 3.17 2.33
C ALA A 75 8.64 2.02 3.28
N MET A 76 9.23 2.01 4.49
CA MET A 76 8.90 1.04 5.53
C MET A 76 7.42 1.14 5.95
N LEU A 77 6.92 2.35 6.19
CA LEU A 77 5.52 2.57 6.55
C LEU A 77 4.58 2.11 5.43
N LEU A 78 4.88 2.43 4.17
CA LEU A 78 4.08 1.98 3.04
C LEU A 78 4.01 0.45 2.98
N VAL A 79 5.15 -0.22 3.05
CA VAL A 79 5.22 -1.69 2.99
C VAL A 79 4.46 -2.32 4.15
N GLU A 80 4.66 -1.82 5.36
CA GLU A 80 4.03 -2.37 6.57
C GLU A 80 2.52 -2.16 6.61
N LEU A 81 2.06 -0.99 6.15
CA LEU A 81 0.65 -0.63 6.22
C LEU A 81 -0.15 -1.18 5.04
N ALA A 82 0.43 -1.21 3.84
CA ALA A 82 -0.33 -1.43 2.62
C ALA A 82 0.10 -2.64 1.80
N ILE A 83 1.35 -3.10 1.86
CA ILE A 83 1.84 -4.12 0.91
C ILE A 83 1.91 -5.49 1.55
N THR A 84 1.09 -6.41 1.04
CA THR A 84 1.00 -7.78 1.57
C THR A 84 1.65 -8.81 0.66
N ASP A 85 1.77 -8.53 -0.64
CA ASP A 85 2.44 -9.38 -1.63
C ASP A 85 2.79 -8.58 -2.90
N TRP A 86 3.60 -9.17 -3.79
CA TRP A 86 3.85 -8.64 -5.14
C TRP A 86 4.05 -9.73 -6.20
N LYS A 87 3.99 -9.36 -7.47
CA LYS A 87 4.31 -10.21 -8.63
C LYS A 87 4.99 -9.37 -9.71
N ASP A 88 5.71 -10.04 -10.60
CA ASP A 88 6.33 -9.43 -11.78
C ASP A 88 7.33 -8.29 -11.48
N VAL A 89 7.85 -8.24 -10.26
CA VAL A 89 8.97 -7.37 -9.88
C VAL A 89 10.27 -8.08 -10.25
N LEU A 90 11.06 -7.44 -11.11
CA LEU A 90 12.27 -8.02 -11.66
C LEU A 90 13.54 -7.40 -11.06
N ASN A 91 14.58 -8.21 -10.88
CA ASN A 91 15.92 -7.73 -10.54
C ASN A 91 16.67 -7.20 -11.79
N ALA A 92 17.90 -6.71 -11.60
CA ALA A 92 18.76 -6.23 -12.69
C ALA A 92 19.06 -7.29 -13.77
N LYS A 93 18.90 -8.59 -13.45
CA LYS A 93 19.07 -9.72 -14.39
C LYS A 93 17.75 -10.13 -15.06
N ARG A 94 16.66 -9.38 -14.85
CA ARG A 94 15.31 -9.66 -15.34
C ARG A 94 14.69 -10.94 -14.77
N GLU A 95 15.11 -11.35 -13.58
CA GLU A 95 14.54 -12.49 -12.87
C GLU A 95 13.51 -12.01 -11.83
N GLN A 96 12.44 -12.78 -11.64
CA GLN A 96 11.42 -12.46 -10.64
C GLN A 96 12.00 -12.50 -9.23
N VAL A 97 11.70 -11.46 -8.46
CA VAL A 97 12.10 -11.34 -7.06
C VAL A 97 10.95 -11.76 -6.17
N ALA A 98 11.12 -12.85 -5.42
CA ALA A 98 10.13 -13.28 -4.43
C ALA A 98 9.90 -12.19 -3.36
N PHE A 99 8.64 -12.03 -2.94
CA PHE A 99 8.24 -11.04 -1.96
C PHE A 99 8.90 -11.30 -0.60
N SER A 100 9.47 -10.23 -0.05
CA SER A 100 9.74 -10.08 1.38
C SER A 100 9.65 -8.59 1.69
N LYS A 101 9.34 -8.24 2.94
CA LYS A 101 9.20 -6.83 3.31
C LYS A 101 10.51 -6.06 3.12
N GLU A 102 11.64 -6.67 3.43
CA GLU A 102 12.96 -6.07 3.28
C GLU A 102 13.26 -5.74 1.81
N LYS A 103 12.94 -6.69 0.91
CA LYS A 103 13.08 -6.48 -0.53
C LYS A 103 12.12 -5.44 -1.06
N ALA A 104 10.88 -5.42 -0.56
CA ALA A 104 9.90 -4.42 -0.92
C ALA A 104 10.35 -3.01 -0.52
N VAL A 105 10.87 -2.84 0.71
CA VAL A 105 11.45 -1.56 1.16
C VAL A 105 12.61 -1.13 0.25
N ALA A 106 13.54 -2.04 -0.04
CA ALA A 106 14.66 -1.74 -0.94
C ALA A 106 14.20 -1.35 -2.35
N TYR A 107 13.17 -2.02 -2.87
CA TYR A 107 12.57 -1.70 -4.15
C TYR A 107 11.92 -0.31 -4.17
N PHE A 108 11.08 0.01 -3.18
CA PHE A 108 10.41 1.31 -3.10
C PHE A 108 11.35 2.48 -2.79
N LEU A 109 12.49 2.22 -2.14
CA LEU A 109 13.57 3.19 -2.01
C LEU A 109 14.24 3.50 -3.35
N ALA A 110 14.45 2.48 -4.20
CA ALA A 110 15.08 2.65 -5.51
C ALA A 110 14.10 3.15 -6.59
N ASN A 111 12.81 2.83 -6.48
CA ASN A 111 11.79 3.15 -7.47
C ASN A 111 10.73 4.10 -6.90
N HIS A 112 11.04 5.40 -6.93
CA HIS A 112 10.14 6.44 -6.42
C HIS A 112 8.80 6.49 -7.15
N TYR A 113 8.79 6.25 -8.47
CA TYR A 113 7.58 6.25 -9.28
C TYR A 113 6.57 5.20 -8.80
N ALA A 114 7.03 3.95 -8.64
CA ALA A 114 6.17 2.88 -8.14
C ALA A 114 5.68 3.16 -6.71
N THR A 115 6.55 3.72 -5.86
CA THR A 115 6.18 4.13 -4.49
C THR A 115 5.03 5.13 -4.49
N GLU A 116 5.10 6.17 -5.31
CA GLU A 116 4.07 7.20 -5.40
C GLU A 116 2.74 6.61 -5.89
N LYS A 117 2.76 5.83 -6.97
CA LYS A 117 1.56 5.22 -7.54
C LYS A 117 0.87 4.28 -6.55
N VAL A 118 1.65 3.44 -5.88
CA VAL A 118 1.13 2.50 -4.89
C VAL A 118 0.56 3.24 -3.69
N PHE A 119 1.23 4.30 -3.20
CA PHE A 119 0.71 5.12 -2.10
C PHE A 119 -0.60 5.84 -2.48
N GLN A 120 -0.69 6.41 -3.68
CA GLN A 120 -1.92 7.03 -4.20
C GLN A 120 -3.05 5.99 -4.28
N PHE A 121 -2.76 4.78 -4.75
CA PHE A 121 -3.75 3.70 -4.79
C PHE A 121 -4.21 3.31 -3.37
N ALA A 122 -3.26 3.10 -2.45
CA ALA A 122 -3.50 2.66 -1.09
C ALA A 122 -4.29 3.69 -0.25
N SER A 123 -4.11 4.99 -0.52
CA SER A 123 -4.78 6.07 0.21
C SER A 123 -6.15 6.45 -0.37
N ASN A 124 -6.48 5.98 -1.59
CA ASN A 124 -7.75 6.26 -2.23
C ASN A 124 -8.81 5.22 -1.83
N VAL A 125 -9.72 5.63 -0.95
CA VAL A 125 -10.85 4.84 -0.45
C VAL A 125 -11.73 4.26 -1.56
N LEU A 126 -11.86 4.96 -2.70
CA LEU A 126 -12.70 4.53 -3.82
C LEU A 126 -12.23 3.19 -4.41
N ASN A 127 -10.93 2.91 -4.35
CA ASN A 127 -10.36 1.65 -4.83
C ASN A 127 -10.80 0.43 -4.00
N PHE A 128 -11.38 0.65 -2.83
CA PHE A 128 -11.77 -0.38 -1.86
C PHE A 128 -13.28 -0.42 -1.60
N GLN A 129 -14.08 0.25 -2.42
CA GLN A 129 -15.53 0.14 -2.37
C GLN A 129 -15.99 -1.27 -2.80
N ALA A 130 -17.14 -1.70 -2.29
CA ALA A 130 -17.76 -2.93 -2.76
C ALA A 130 -18.08 -2.75 -4.25
N VAL A 131 -17.53 -3.62 -5.10
CA VAL A 131 -17.91 -3.63 -6.52
C VAL A 131 -19.36 -4.07 -6.57
N THR A 132 -20.22 -3.26 -7.17
CA THR A 132 -21.60 -3.67 -7.39
C THR A 132 -21.63 -4.77 -8.46
N VAL A 133 -22.57 -5.72 -8.36
CA VAL A 133 -22.68 -6.85 -9.32
C VAL A 133 -22.76 -6.36 -10.77
N GLU A 134 -23.32 -5.16 -10.98
CA GLU A 134 -23.48 -4.50 -12.28
C GLU A 134 -22.16 -4.02 -12.93
N GLU A 135 -21.08 -3.84 -12.17
CA GLU A 135 -19.76 -3.45 -12.68
C GLU A 135 -18.91 -4.67 -13.11
N ILE A 136 -19.26 -5.87 -12.63
CA ILE A 136 -18.59 -7.12 -12.99
C ILE A 136 -19.01 -7.58 -14.39
N GLU A 137 -20.24 -7.27 -14.82
CA GLU A 137 -20.79 -7.69 -16.12
C GLU A 137 -20.37 -6.78 -17.29
N LYS A 138 -19.61 -5.71 -17.04
CA LYS A 138 -19.18 -4.72 -18.05
C LYS A 138 -17.68 -4.69 -18.37
N ASN A 139 -16.86 -5.53 -17.72
CA ASN A 139 -15.43 -5.71 -18.02
C ASN A 139 -15.14 -7.17 -18.39
#